data_AF-A0A0F2NWA6-F1
#
_entry.id   AF-A0A0F2NWA6-F1
#
_cell.length_a   1.000
_cell.length_b   1.000
_cell.length_c   1.000
_cell.angle_alpha   90.00
_cell.angle_beta   90.00
_cell.angle_gamma   90.00
#
_symmetry.space_group_name_H-M   'P 1'
#
loop_
_entity.id
_entity.type
_entity.pdbx_description
1 polymer ?
#
loop_
_entity_poly.entity_id
_entity_poly.type
_entity_poly.pdbx_seq_one_letter_code
_entity_poly.pdbx_strand_id
1 'polypeptide(L)'
;MTDKEEYIKTKVEILRNELKKFIIFFEQGLDYDKMVYEYWNAKDVLGHITFWHESFARNISDLGKNIKPSPLKGKLSEVNKQSVETTKNESVENLIKRLKEAQNTIEEYVFLDKVNLIPYKKGSRDYSKLEHLEVVSNHIHKHLKDISKKYSTT
;
A
#
# COMPACT_ATOMS: atom_id res chain seq x y z
N MET A 1 -12.94 11.99 -22.29
CA MET A 1 -12.11 11.09 -21.48
C MET A 1 -10.98 10.60 -22.37
N THR A 2 -9.73 10.80 -21.97
CA THR A 2 -8.58 10.38 -22.79
C THR A 2 -8.29 8.89 -22.56
N ASP A 3 -7.68 8.19 -23.53
CA ASP A 3 -7.26 6.79 -23.38
C ASP A 3 -6.38 6.59 -22.12
N LYS A 4 -5.57 7.60 -21.80
CA LYS A 4 -4.71 7.62 -20.61
C LYS A 4 -5.53 7.67 -19.31
N GLU A 5 -6.57 8.49 -19.25
CA GLU A 5 -7.45 8.61 -18.08
C GLU A 5 -8.21 7.29 -17.83
N GLU A 6 -8.71 6.66 -18.90
CA GLU A 6 -9.40 5.37 -18.81
C GLU A 6 -8.46 4.25 -18.34
N TYR A 7 -7.21 4.27 -18.80
CA TYR A 7 -6.21 3.32 -18.34
C TYR A 7 -5.87 3.51 -16.85
N ILE A 8 -5.78 4.77 -16.38
CA ILE A 8 -5.61 5.06 -14.94
C ILE A 8 -6.82 4.54 -14.16
N LYS A 9 -8.07 4.77 -14.61
CA LYS A 9 -9.28 4.25 -13.96
C LYS A 9 -9.24 2.74 -13.82
N THR A 10 -8.85 2.03 -14.88
CA THR A 10 -8.68 0.58 -14.86
C THR A 10 -7.67 0.13 -13.80
N LYS A 11 -6.50 0.79 -13.71
CA LYS A 11 -5.47 0.46 -12.72
C LYS A 11 -5.90 0.78 -11.29
N VAL A 12 -6.65 1.88 -11.08
CA VAL A 12 -7.24 2.21 -9.78
C VAL A 12 -8.25 1.14 -9.36
N GLU A 13 -9.09 0.67 -10.27
CA GLU A 13 -10.07 -0.38 -9.98
C GLU A 13 -9.41 -1.72 -9.64
N ILE A 14 -8.30 -2.08 -10.31
CA ILE A 14 -7.50 -3.24 -9.94
C ILE A 14 -6.97 -3.11 -8.51
N LEU A 15 -6.36 -1.97 -8.17
CA LEU A 15 -5.85 -1.71 -6.83
C LEU A 15 -6.96 -1.79 -5.78
N ARG A 16 -8.11 -1.17 -6.05
CA ARG A 16 -9.29 -1.19 -5.19
C ARG A 16 -9.76 -2.62 -4.92
N ASN A 17 -9.79 -3.47 -5.94
CA ASN A 17 -10.19 -4.86 -5.80
C ASN A 17 -9.19 -5.68 -4.97
N GLU A 18 -7.88 -5.49 -5.16
CA GLU A 18 -6.87 -6.16 -4.33
C GLU A 18 -6.95 -5.69 -2.87
N LEU A 19 -7.12 -4.39 -2.62
CA LEU A 19 -7.34 -3.85 -1.27
C LEU A 19 -8.61 -4.39 -0.63
N LYS A 20 -9.72 -4.46 -1.39
CA LYS A 20 -10.98 -4.99 -0.88
C LYS A 20 -10.82 -6.43 -0.43
N LYS A 21 -10.19 -7.29 -1.24
CA LYS A 21 -9.91 -8.69 -0.85
C LYS A 21 -9.02 -8.76 0.39
N PHE A 22 -7.98 -7.93 0.45
CA PHE A 22 -7.05 -7.87 1.58
C PHE A 22 -7.76 -7.45 2.87
N ILE A 23 -8.56 -6.39 2.82
CA ILE A 23 -9.34 -5.89 3.95
C ILE A 23 -10.38 -6.92 4.41
N ILE A 24 -11.11 -7.55 3.48
CA ILE A 24 -12.09 -8.59 3.83
C ILE A 24 -11.43 -9.75 4.59
N PHE A 25 -10.17 -10.10 4.28
CA PHE A 25 -9.43 -11.10 5.05
C PHE A 25 -9.21 -10.66 6.51
N PHE A 26 -8.79 -9.41 6.72
CA PHE A 26 -8.52 -8.87 8.07
C PHE A 26 -9.77 -8.44 8.85
N GLU A 27 -10.94 -8.39 8.21
CA GLU A 27 -12.22 -8.13 8.88
C GLU A 27 -12.90 -9.43 9.39
N GLN A 28 -12.30 -10.61 9.16
CA GLN A 28 -12.89 -11.91 9.56
C GLN A 28 -12.73 -12.25 11.06
N GLY A 29 -11.92 -11.50 11.81
CA GLY A 29 -11.69 -11.79 13.23
C GLY A 29 -10.88 -13.07 13.48
N LEU A 30 -9.96 -13.41 12.57
CA LEU A 30 -9.08 -14.57 12.70
C LEU A 30 -7.96 -14.31 13.72
N ASP A 31 -7.23 -15.35 14.11
CA ASP A 31 -5.95 -15.19 14.80
C ASP A 31 -4.89 -14.63 13.84
N TYR A 32 -4.53 -13.36 14.01
CA TYR A 32 -3.58 -12.65 13.15
C TYR A 32 -2.12 -12.73 13.63
N ASP A 33 -1.85 -13.45 14.72
CA ASP A 33 -0.48 -13.71 15.21
C ASP A 33 0.17 -14.91 14.49
N LYS A 34 -0.57 -15.59 13.62
CA LYS A 34 -0.03 -16.66 12.76
C LYS A 34 1.09 -16.16 11.87
N MET A 35 2.25 -16.82 11.95
CA MET A 35 3.44 -16.49 11.17
C MET A 35 3.22 -16.74 9.67
N VAL A 36 3.45 -15.70 8.86
CA VAL A 36 3.38 -15.75 7.39
C VAL A 36 4.76 -15.92 6.79
N TYR A 37 5.71 -15.14 7.30
CA TYR A 37 7.14 -15.22 6.98
C TYR A 37 7.93 -15.58 8.23
N GLU A 38 9.25 -15.76 8.11
CA GLU A 38 10.13 -16.16 9.21
C GLU A 38 10.00 -15.24 10.44
N TYR A 39 9.81 -13.94 10.23
CA TYR A 39 9.76 -12.94 11.30
C TYR A 39 8.47 -12.12 11.36
N TRP A 40 7.54 -12.33 10.42
CA TRP A 40 6.33 -11.52 10.30
C TRP A 40 5.08 -12.38 10.39
N ASN A 41 4.18 -12.01 11.29
CA ASN A 41 2.83 -12.56 11.34
C ASN A 41 1.88 -11.84 10.37
N ALA A 42 0.63 -12.28 10.28
CA ALA A 42 -0.35 -11.66 9.39
C ALA A 42 -0.59 -10.18 9.71
N LYS A 43 -0.65 -9.81 11.00
CA LYS A 43 -0.79 -8.41 11.43
C LYS A 43 0.41 -7.55 11.02
N ASP A 44 1.63 -8.07 11.10
CA ASP A 44 2.84 -7.37 10.63
C ASP A 44 2.77 -7.10 9.13
N VAL A 45 2.24 -8.05 8.35
CA VAL A 45 2.02 -7.86 6.91
C VAL A 45 0.97 -6.79 6.63
N LEU A 46 -0.14 -6.75 7.38
CA LEU A 46 -1.12 -5.67 7.30
C LEU A 46 -0.46 -4.31 7.60
N GLY A 47 0.31 -4.22 8.69
CA GLY A 47 1.04 -3.01 9.06
C GLY A 47 2.03 -2.56 7.97
N HIS A 48 2.77 -3.51 7.39
CA HIS A 48 3.68 -3.27 6.28
C HIS A 48 2.97 -2.69 5.04
N ILE A 49 1.84 -3.29 4.64
CA ILE A 49 1.03 -2.80 3.51
C ILE A 49 0.51 -1.39 3.82
N THR A 50 -0.09 -1.17 4.99
CA THR A 50 -0.61 0.14 5.41
C THR A 50 0.47 1.21 5.37
N PHE A 51 1.64 0.95 5.93
CA PHE A 51 2.75 1.90 5.97
C PHE A 51 3.22 2.34 4.57
N TRP A 52 3.40 1.38 3.65
CA TRP A 52 3.82 1.70 2.29
C TRP A 52 2.72 2.41 1.49
N HIS A 53 1.45 2.04 1.71
CA HIS A 53 0.30 2.68 1.08
C HIS A 53 0.15 4.14 1.52
N GLU A 54 0.33 4.42 2.82
CA GLU A 54 0.36 5.77 3.37
C GLU A 54 1.54 6.59 2.82
N SER A 55 2.70 5.97 2.61
CA SER A 55 3.82 6.66 1.97
C SER A 55 3.48 7.07 0.54
N PHE A 56 2.79 6.23 -0.22
CA PHE A 56 2.33 6.57 -1.56
C PHE A 56 1.31 7.72 -1.50
N ALA A 57 0.28 7.59 -0.65
CA ALA A 57 -0.74 8.60 -0.42
C ALA A 57 -0.16 9.97 -0.06
N ARG A 58 0.83 10.01 0.85
CA ARG A 58 1.51 11.25 1.23
C ARG A 58 2.27 11.86 0.04
N ASN A 59 3.08 11.06 -0.65
CA ASN A 59 3.91 11.58 -1.75
C ASN A 59 3.05 12.09 -2.92
N ILE A 60 1.96 11.40 -3.25
CA ILE A 60 1.06 11.84 -4.34
C ILE A 60 0.26 13.09 -3.94
N SER A 61 -0.18 13.18 -2.67
CA SER A 61 -0.86 14.38 -2.15
C SER A 61 0.07 15.59 -2.10
N ASP A 62 1.33 15.41 -1.68
CA ASP A 62 2.33 16.49 -1.67
C ASP A 62 2.52 17.07 -3.08
N LEU A 63 2.73 16.23 -4.10
CA LEU A 63 2.80 16.67 -5.50
C LEU A 63 1.51 17.37 -5.95
N GLY A 64 0.36 16.80 -5.57
CA GLY A 64 -0.96 17.37 -5.79
C GLY A 64 -1.16 18.76 -5.18
N LYS A 65 -0.46 19.07 -4.10
CA LYS A 65 -0.50 20.36 -3.38
C LYS A 65 0.66 21.28 -3.72
N ASN A 66 1.50 20.92 -4.71
CA ASN A 66 2.75 21.62 -5.04
C ASN A 66 3.73 21.71 -3.85
N ILE A 67 3.66 20.74 -2.94
CA ILE A 67 4.59 20.56 -1.82
C ILE A 67 5.67 19.59 -2.25
N LYS A 68 6.93 19.85 -1.87
CA LYS A 68 8.04 18.94 -2.14
C LYS A 68 7.85 17.64 -1.32
N PRO A 69 7.73 16.46 -1.95
CA PRO A 69 7.57 15.22 -1.21
C PRO A 69 8.80 14.88 -0.36
N SER A 70 8.56 14.18 0.75
CA SER A 70 9.61 13.61 1.59
C SER A 70 9.57 12.08 1.55
N PRO A 71 10.10 11.44 0.48
CA PRO A 71 10.11 9.99 0.38
C PRO A 71 10.96 9.35 1.49
N LEU A 72 10.64 8.09 1.79
CA LEU A 72 11.32 7.30 2.81
C LEU A 72 12.83 7.23 2.53
N LYS A 73 13.64 7.19 3.60
CA LYS A 73 15.11 7.21 3.52
C LYS A 73 15.68 5.93 4.14
N GLY A 74 16.83 5.50 3.65
CA GLY A 74 17.52 4.28 4.12
C GLY A 74 17.49 3.14 3.11
N LYS A 75 18.02 1.99 3.52
CA LYS A 75 17.95 0.73 2.79
C LYS A 75 16.53 0.19 2.82
N LEU A 76 16.14 -0.59 1.80
CA LEU A 76 14.80 -1.16 1.75
C LEU A 76 14.50 -2.05 2.97
N SER A 77 15.49 -2.81 3.43
CA SER A 77 15.39 -3.62 4.65
C SER A 77 15.14 -2.79 5.91
N GLU A 78 15.78 -1.63 6.04
CA GLU A 78 15.60 -0.72 7.18
C GLU A 78 14.19 -0.12 7.18
N VAL A 79 13.71 0.29 6.00
CA VAL A 79 12.35 0.83 5.84
C VAL A 79 11.29 -0.25 6.10
N ASN A 80 11.52 -1.49 5.67
CA ASN A 80 10.63 -2.62 5.94
C ASN A 80 10.62 -2.98 7.43
N LYS A 81 11.76 -2.90 8.11
CA LYS A 81 11.81 -3.05 9.56
C LYS A 81 11.02 -1.94 10.26
N GLN A 82 11.24 -0.69 9.84
CA GLN A 82 10.49 0.47 10.33
C GLN A 82 8.98 0.30 10.14
N SER A 83 8.54 -0.23 8.99
CA SER A 83 7.10 -0.40 8.73
C SER A 83 6.45 -1.29 9.78
N VAL A 84 7.11 -2.39 10.17
CA VAL A 84 6.59 -3.30 11.20
C VAL A 84 6.70 -2.68 12.60
N GLU A 85 7.85 -2.10 12.93
CA GLU A 85 8.09 -1.51 14.26
C GLU A 85 7.13 -0.37 14.59
N THR A 86 6.79 0.45 13.60
CA THR A 86 5.90 1.61 13.78
C THR A 86 4.42 1.22 13.81
N THR A 87 4.04 0.05 13.29
CA THR A 87 2.64 -0.42 13.29
C THR A 87 2.35 -1.49 14.33
N LYS A 88 3.36 -2.05 15.01
CA LYS A 88 3.20 -3.20 15.92
C LYS A 88 2.13 -3.02 17.01
N ASN A 89 1.98 -1.80 17.52
CA ASN A 89 1.06 -1.47 18.61
C ASN A 89 -0.34 -1.09 18.12
N GLU A 90 -0.54 -1.03 16.80
CA GLU A 90 -1.82 -0.69 16.20
C GLU A 90 -2.77 -1.87 16.22
N SER A 91 -4.06 -1.58 16.34
CA SER A 91 -5.11 -2.58 16.15
C SER A 91 -5.33 -2.85 14.66
N VAL A 92 -5.87 -4.03 14.34
CA VAL A 92 -6.20 -4.40 12.95
C VAL A 92 -7.22 -3.41 12.36
N GLU A 93 -8.21 -3.01 13.14
CA GLU A 93 -9.23 -2.03 12.74
C GLU A 93 -8.62 -0.66 12.43
N ASN A 94 -7.66 -0.20 13.24
CA ASN A 94 -7.00 1.08 12.98
C ASN A 94 -6.12 1.01 11.72
N LEU A 95 -5.40 -0.10 11.51
CA LEU A 95 -4.60 -0.29 10.30
C LEU A 95 -5.47 -0.35 9.04
N ILE A 96 -6.63 -1.00 9.09
CA ILE A 96 -7.60 -1.01 8.00
C ILE A 96 -8.14 0.40 7.72
N LYS A 97 -8.50 1.14 8.76
CA LYS A 97 -9.00 2.52 8.62
C LYS A 97 -7.97 3.40 7.92
N ARG A 98 -6.72 3.38 8.41
CA ARG A 98 -5.58 4.11 7.81
C ARG A 98 -5.34 3.72 6.36
N LEU A 99 -5.44 2.42 6.05
CA LEU A 99 -5.30 1.92 4.68
C LEU A 99 -6.41 2.45 3.75
N LYS A 100 -7.66 2.50 4.21
CA LYS A 100 -8.80 3.07 3.48
C LYS A 100 -8.61 4.58 3.25
N GLU A 101 -8.14 5.32 4.26
CA GLU A 101 -7.85 6.76 4.15
C GLU A 101 -6.71 7.05 3.15
N ALA A 102 -5.65 6.25 3.19
CA ALA A 102 -4.56 6.33 2.23
C ALA A 102 -5.04 6.05 0.80
N GLN A 103 -5.91 5.05 0.60
CA GLN A 103 -6.50 4.75 -0.71
C GLN A 103 -7.35 5.92 -1.23
N ASN A 104 -8.20 6.50 -0.39
CA ASN A 104 -9.01 7.67 -0.78
C ASN A 104 -8.13 8.84 -1.22
N THR A 105 -7.04 9.08 -0.50
CA THR A 105 -6.05 10.12 -0.87
C THR A 105 -5.41 9.81 -2.23
N ILE A 106 -5.02 8.56 -2.50
CA ILE A 106 -4.47 8.18 -3.80
C ILE A 106 -5.48 8.48 -4.91
N GLU A 107 -6.74 8.06 -4.74
CA GLU A 107 -7.81 8.27 -5.72
C GLU A 107 -8.12 9.76 -5.98
N GLU A 108 -8.00 10.62 -4.96
CA GLU A 108 -8.16 12.07 -5.10
C GLU A 108 -7.09 12.69 -6.01
N TYR A 109 -5.82 12.29 -5.84
CA TYR A 109 -4.69 12.96 -6.50
C TYR A 109 -4.19 12.27 -7.78
N VAL A 110 -4.51 10.98 -8.00
CA VAL A 110 -3.96 10.20 -9.13
C VAL A 110 -4.47 10.67 -10.50
N PHE A 111 -5.59 11.36 -10.56
CA PHE A 111 -6.11 11.91 -11.82
C PHE A 111 -5.55 13.28 -12.18
N LEU A 112 -4.81 13.95 -11.29
CA LEU A 112 -4.27 15.29 -11.56
C LEU A 112 -3.12 15.27 -12.58
N ASP A 113 -3.31 15.85 -13.77
CA ASP A 113 -2.31 15.83 -14.85
C ASP A 113 -0.91 16.32 -14.46
N LYS A 114 -0.82 17.24 -13.49
CA LYS A 114 0.46 17.76 -13.00
C LYS A 114 1.31 16.72 -12.24
N VAL A 115 0.69 15.66 -11.73
CA VAL A 115 1.40 14.57 -11.06
C VAL A 115 1.84 13.59 -12.15
N ASN A 116 3.14 13.53 -12.43
CA ASN A 116 3.68 12.64 -13.48
C ASN A 116 4.58 11.56 -12.90
N LEU A 117 5.52 11.95 -12.05
CA LEU A 117 6.45 11.06 -11.36
C LEU A 117 6.25 11.18 -9.86
N ILE A 118 6.09 10.05 -9.20
CA ILE A 118 5.87 9.93 -7.76
C ILE A 118 7.13 9.28 -7.16
N PRO A 119 7.79 9.95 -6.21
CA PRO A 119 8.97 9.38 -5.57
C PRO A 119 8.55 8.21 -4.67
N TYR A 120 9.29 7.10 -4.76
CA TYR A 120 9.04 5.91 -3.96
C TYR A 120 9.86 5.93 -2.65
N LYS A 121 11.18 5.85 -2.80
CA LYS A 121 12.16 5.90 -1.71
C LYS A 121 13.36 6.72 -2.18
N LYS A 122 13.98 7.50 -1.29
CA LYS A 122 15.18 8.27 -1.63
C LYS A 122 16.27 7.35 -2.19
N GLY A 123 16.84 7.75 -3.33
CA GLY A 123 17.87 7.00 -4.05
C GLY A 123 17.34 5.85 -4.92
N SER A 124 16.03 5.63 -4.97
CA SER A 124 15.37 4.74 -5.92
C SER A 124 14.81 5.54 -7.10
N ARG A 125 14.50 4.85 -8.19
CA ARG A 125 13.80 5.45 -9.33
C ARG A 125 12.39 5.90 -8.92
N ASP A 126 11.96 7.04 -9.45
CA ASP A 126 10.57 7.49 -9.33
C ASP A 126 9.66 6.68 -10.27
N TYR A 127 8.41 6.50 -9.86
CA TYR A 127 7.42 5.78 -10.66
C TYR A 127 6.43 6.75 -11.28
N SER A 128 6.02 6.47 -12.52
CA SER A 128 4.79 7.03 -13.04
C SER A 128 3.59 6.55 -12.21
N LYS A 129 2.46 7.25 -12.31
CA LYS A 129 1.20 6.83 -11.67
C LYS A 129 0.83 5.40 -11.98
N LEU A 130 0.93 5.01 -13.25
CA LEU A 130 0.56 3.68 -13.73
C LEU A 130 1.48 2.60 -13.15
N GLU A 131 2.79 2.84 -13.19
CA GLU A 131 3.77 1.94 -12.57
C GLU A 131 3.51 1.82 -11.07
N HIS A 132 3.25 2.94 -10.39
CA HIS A 132 3.04 2.93 -8.94
C HIS A 132 1.77 2.15 -8.55
N LEU A 133 0.66 2.34 -9.28
CA LEU A 133 -0.58 1.57 -9.07
C LEU A 133 -0.36 0.07 -9.32
N GLU A 134 0.37 -0.28 -10.38
CA GLU A 134 0.66 -1.68 -10.71
C GLU A 134 1.56 -2.36 -9.69
N VAL A 135 2.66 -1.71 -9.29
CA VAL A 135 3.59 -2.22 -8.27
C VAL A 135 2.86 -2.47 -6.96
N VAL A 136 2.03 -1.53 -6.52
CA VAL A 136 1.29 -1.65 -5.25
C VAL A 136 0.21 -2.74 -5.33
N SER A 137 -0.52 -2.83 -6.45
CA SER A 137 -1.53 -3.88 -6.63
C SER A 137 -0.90 -5.27 -6.57
N ASN A 138 0.20 -5.48 -7.29
CA ASN A 138 0.94 -6.75 -7.29
C ASN A 138 1.55 -7.07 -5.91
N HIS A 139 1.98 -6.05 -5.18
CA HIS A 139 2.52 -6.19 -3.84
C HIS A 139 1.45 -6.70 -2.85
N ILE A 140 0.27 -6.08 -2.84
CA ILE A 140 -0.87 -6.51 -2.02
C ILE A 140 -1.31 -7.92 -2.41
N HIS A 141 -1.45 -8.19 -3.72
CA HIS A 141 -1.84 -9.50 -4.22
C HIS A 141 -0.91 -10.62 -3.73
N LYS A 142 0.41 -10.40 -3.83
CA LYS A 142 1.42 -11.38 -3.40
C LYS A 142 1.30 -11.66 -1.91
N HIS A 143 1.22 -10.62 -1.08
CA HIS A 143 1.09 -10.78 0.36
C HIS A 143 -0.22 -11.48 0.75
N LEU A 144 -1.34 -11.11 0.12
CA LEU A 144 -2.62 -11.79 0.34
C LEU A 144 -2.52 -13.27 -0.01
N LYS A 145 -1.91 -13.62 -1.15
CA LYS A 145 -1.71 -15.01 -1.57
C LYS A 145 -0.89 -15.81 -0.56
N ASP A 146 0.18 -15.23 -0.04
CA ASP A 146 1.05 -15.88 0.95
C ASP A 146 0.33 -16.07 2.30
N ILE A 147 -0.43 -15.05 2.74
CA ILE A 147 -1.32 -15.15 3.90
C ILE A 147 -2.33 -16.27 3.67
N SER A 148 -3.12 -16.24 2.60
CA SER A 148 -4.18 -17.23 2.36
C SER A 148 -3.65 -18.66 2.40
N LYS A 149 -2.47 -18.94 1.83
CA LYS A 149 -1.84 -20.27 1.92
C LYS A 149 -1.65 -20.76 3.35
N LYS A 150 -1.27 -19.87 4.27
CA LYS A 150 -1.07 -20.19 5.69
C LYS A 150 -2.39 -20.43 6.41
N TYR A 151 -3.48 -19.81 5.99
CA TYR A 151 -4.80 -19.95 6.63
C TYR A 151 -5.66 -21.07 6.01
N SER A 152 -5.42 -21.44 4.75
CA SER A 152 -6.10 -22.57 4.09
C SER A 152 -5.58 -23.96 4.50
N THR A 153 -4.48 -24.04 5.26
CA THR A 153 -3.87 -25.30 5.71
C THR A 153 -4.39 -25.77 7.08
N THR A 154 -5.67 -25.52 7.36
CA THR A 154 -6.31 -25.90 8.63
C THR A 154 -7.46 -26.87 8.38
#